data_AF-A0A519S2X5-F1
#
_entry.id   AF-A0A519S2X5-F1
#
_cell.length_a   1.000
_cell.length_b   1.000
_cell.length_c   1.000
_cell.angle_alpha   90.00
_cell.angle_beta   90.00
_cell.angle_gamma   90.00
#
_symmetry.space_group_name_H-M   'P 1'
#
loop_
_entity.id
_entity.type
_entity.pdbx_description
1 polymer ?
#
loop_
_entity_poly.entity_id
_entity_poly.type
_entity_poly.pdbx_seq_one_letter_code
_entity_poly.pdbx_strand_id
1 'polypeptide(L)'
;MDSWLNEKQQALSDFMSEISEEAWCADWMEDLEYVLWYAILYGPAHYGRKFISEQTISQLVHLSEGADCWIVFDDDTWKTAVALPIWQERFQAVDPHRYLKYYQQ
;
A
#
# COMPACT_ATOMS: atom_id res chain seq x y z
N MET A 1 10.52 -14.92 13.18
CA MET A 1 9.44 -14.96 12.18
C MET A 1 10.16 -14.79 10.86
N ASP A 2 10.33 -15.87 10.10
CA ASP A 2 11.00 -15.82 8.79
C ASP A 2 10.12 -15.00 7.85
N SER A 3 10.42 -13.71 7.75
CA SER A 3 9.88 -12.88 6.69
C SER A 3 10.51 -13.36 5.38
N TRP A 4 9.69 -13.81 4.43
CA TRP A 4 10.14 -14.09 3.06
C TRP A 4 10.52 -12.81 2.29
N LEU A 5 10.42 -11.64 2.94
CA LEU A 5 10.79 -10.35 2.40
C LEU A 5 12.25 -10.02 2.72
N ASN A 6 12.96 -9.47 1.75
CA ASN A 6 14.26 -8.85 2.00
C ASN A 6 14.08 -7.52 2.79
N GLU A 7 15.19 -6.95 3.27
CA GLU A 7 15.16 -5.73 4.11
C GLU A 7 14.40 -4.56 3.47
N LYS A 8 14.50 -4.38 2.15
CA LYS A 8 13.81 -3.28 1.45
C LYS A 8 12.32 -3.54 1.31
N GLN A 9 11.96 -4.79 1.00
CA GLN A 9 10.57 -5.24 0.92
C GLN A 9 9.89 -5.15 2.30
N GLN A 10 10.63 -5.51 3.36
CA GLN A 10 10.16 -5.37 4.74
C GLN A 10 9.93 -3.89 5.09
N ALA A 11 10.86 -3.00 4.75
CA ALA A 11 10.70 -1.57 5.01
C ALA A 11 9.46 -0.98 4.32
N LEU A 12 9.16 -1.40 3.07
CA LEU A 12 7.92 -1.03 2.40
C LEU A 12 6.71 -1.60 3.14
N SER A 13 6.74 -2.89 3.49
CA SER A 13 5.63 -3.53 4.20
C SER A 13 5.33 -2.86 5.55
N ASP A 14 6.37 -2.54 6.33
CA ASP A 14 6.21 -1.93 7.64
C ASP A 14 5.63 -0.52 7.50
N PHE A 15 6.07 0.23 6.49
CA PHE A 15 5.53 1.56 6.23
C PHE A 15 4.06 1.52 5.78
N MET A 16 3.67 0.53 4.97
CA MET A 16 2.26 0.33 4.62
C MET A 16 1.41 -0.01 5.84
N SER A 17 1.89 -0.94 6.70
CA SER A 17 1.24 -1.29 7.96
C SER A 17 1.11 -0.08 8.90
N GLU A 18 2.15 0.76 9.05
CA GLU A 18 2.13 1.98 9.86
C GLU A 18 1.02 2.95 9.40
N ILE A 19 0.89 3.15 8.09
CA ILE A 19 -0.18 3.98 7.51
C ILE A 19 -1.57 3.41 7.87
N SER A 20 -1.73 2.09 7.82
CA SER A 20 -2.98 1.41 8.20
C SER A 20 -3.29 1.55 9.69
N GLU A 21 -2.30 1.36 10.56
CA GLU A 21 -2.46 1.50 12.01
C GLU A 21 -2.82 2.93 12.40
N GLU A 22 -2.20 3.93 11.81
CA GLU A 22 -2.55 5.33 12.05
C GLU A 22 -3.95 5.69 11.56
N ALA A 23 -4.39 5.11 10.44
CA ALA A 23 -5.69 5.39 9.85
C ALA A 23 -6.85 4.70 10.59
N TRP A 24 -6.65 3.44 11.00
CA TRP A 24 -7.71 2.53 11.45
C TRP A 24 -7.38 1.72 12.72
N CYS A 25 -6.20 1.91 13.31
CA CYS A 25 -5.69 1.09 14.41
C CYS A 25 -5.66 -0.41 14.08
N ALA A 26 -5.35 -0.73 12.82
CA ALA A 26 -5.26 -2.08 12.30
C ALA A 26 -3.96 -2.26 11.52
N ASP A 27 -3.23 -3.34 11.79
CA ASP A 27 -1.95 -3.69 11.14
C ASP A 27 -2.12 -3.79 9.61
N TRP A 28 -3.21 -4.40 9.16
CA TRP A 28 -3.58 -4.40 7.74
C TRP A 28 -5.10 -4.30 7.57
N MET A 29 -5.53 -3.41 6.69
CA MET A 29 -6.92 -3.29 6.25
C MET A 29 -7.10 -3.99 4.90
N GLU A 30 -8.27 -4.61 4.70
CA GLU A 30 -8.63 -5.14 3.38
C GLU A 30 -8.48 -4.05 2.30
N ASP A 31 -7.91 -4.41 1.16
CA ASP A 31 -7.62 -3.54 0.04
C ASP A 31 -6.54 -2.44 0.30
N LEU A 32 -5.81 -2.45 1.43
CA LEU A 32 -4.81 -1.41 1.75
C LEU A 32 -3.83 -1.16 0.59
N GLU A 33 -3.31 -2.23 -0.01
CA GLU A 33 -2.37 -2.18 -1.12
C GLU A 33 -2.94 -1.42 -2.34
N TYR A 34 -4.24 -1.53 -2.59
CA TYR A 34 -4.91 -0.82 -3.67
C TYR A 34 -5.21 0.63 -3.29
N VAL A 35 -5.61 0.88 -2.04
CA VAL A 35 -5.84 2.23 -1.52
C VAL A 35 -4.55 3.04 -1.58
N LEU A 36 -3.45 2.52 -1.04
CA LEU A 36 -2.18 3.26 -1.06
C LEU A 36 -1.68 3.51 -2.48
N TRP A 37 -1.87 2.55 -3.39
CA TRP A 37 -1.55 2.76 -4.80
C TRP A 37 -2.44 3.80 -5.48
N TYR A 38 -3.73 3.85 -5.14
CA TYR A 38 -4.64 4.89 -5.61
C TYR A 38 -4.14 6.28 -5.17
N ALA A 39 -3.74 6.45 -3.90
CA ALA A 39 -3.18 7.71 -3.43
C ALA A 39 -1.91 8.13 -4.17
N ILE A 40 -1.05 7.18 -4.56
CA ILE A 40 0.13 7.48 -5.39
C ILE A 40 -0.26 8.08 -6.74
N LEU A 41 -1.31 7.56 -7.37
CA LEU A 41 -1.73 7.99 -8.72
C LEU A 41 -2.56 9.28 -8.72
N TYR A 42 -3.45 9.44 -7.74
CA TYR A 42 -4.45 10.51 -7.71
C TYR A 42 -4.11 11.63 -6.71
N GLY A 43 -3.11 11.41 -5.86
CA GLY A 43 -2.56 12.41 -4.95
C GLY A 43 -3.07 12.30 -3.51
N PRO A 44 -2.75 13.31 -2.68
CA PRO A 44 -3.06 13.34 -1.26
C PRO A 44 -4.54 13.21 -0.96
N ALA A 45 -4.88 12.44 0.07
CA ALA A 45 -6.27 12.21 0.47
C ALA A 45 -6.39 11.79 1.95
N HIS A 46 -7.58 11.99 2.52
CA HIS A 46 -7.90 11.47 3.85
C HIS A 46 -8.25 9.99 3.80
N TYR A 47 -7.38 9.13 4.32
CA TYR A 47 -7.59 7.70 4.48
C TYR A 47 -7.92 7.39 5.94
N GLY A 48 -9.20 7.08 6.21
CA GLY A 48 -9.66 6.94 7.59
C GLY A 48 -9.37 8.19 8.42
N ARG A 49 -8.62 8.03 9.52
CA ARG A 49 -8.20 9.14 10.40
C ARG A 49 -6.89 9.81 9.96
N LYS A 50 -6.14 9.21 9.05
CA LYS A 50 -4.84 9.71 8.59
C LYS A 50 -4.99 10.50 7.30
N PHE A 51 -4.26 11.61 7.19
CA PHE A 51 -4.07 12.28 5.92
C PHE A 51 -2.83 11.71 5.21
N ILE A 52 -3.02 11.09 4.05
CA ILE A 52 -1.92 10.65 3.19
C ILE A 52 -1.41 11.89 2.45
N SER A 53 -0.27 12.41 2.90
CA SER A 53 0.35 13.62 2.36
C SER A 53 1.22 13.32 1.13
N GLU A 54 1.64 14.36 0.41
CA GLU A 54 2.64 14.23 -0.68
C GLU A 54 3.97 13.64 -0.17
N GLN A 55 4.36 13.95 1.07
CA GLN A 55 5.55 13.36 1.70
C GLN A 55 5.37 11.86 1.91
N THR A 56 4.20 11.44 2.38
CA THR A 56 3.87 10.01 2.57
C THR A 56 3.87 9.27 1.24
N ILE A 57 3.29 9.87 0.20
CA ILE A 57 3.29 9.32 -1.17
C ILE A 57 4.72 9.19 -1.69
N SER A 58 5.54 10.25 -1.56
CA SER A 58 6.93 10.24 -1.99
C SER A 58 7.74 9.13 -1.29
N GLN A 59 7.51 8.93 0.00
CA GLN A 59 8.16 7.86 0.76
C GLN A 59 7.68 6.46 0.32
N LEU A 60 6.38 6.27 0.05
CA LEU A 60 5.85 5.01 -0.51
C LEU A 60 6.51 4.68 -1.85
N VAL A 61 6.56 5.66 -2.76
CA VAL A 61 7.20 5.51 -4.08
C VAL A 61 8.68 5.18 -3.91
N HIS A 62 9.40 5.91 -3.07
CA HIS A 62 10.83 5.68 -2.84
C HIS A 62 11.13 4.26 -2.33
N LEU A 63 10.35 3.78 -1.35
CA LEU A 63 10.51 2.43 -0.80
C LEU A 63 10.16 1.37 -1.84
N SER A 64 9.10 1.60 -2.62
CA SER A 64 8.64 0.70 -3.67
C SER A 64 9.63 0.56 -4.82
N GLU A 65 10.17 1.68 -5.32
CA GLU A 65 11.24 1.68 -6.32
C GLU A 65 12.53 1.04 -5.77
N GLY A 66 12.86 1.32 -4.51
CA GLY A 66 14.03 0.73 -3.86
C GLY A 66 13.96 -0.80 -3.76
N ALA A 67 12.75 -1.33 -3.56
CA ALA A 67 12.46 -2.76 -3.44
C ALA A 67 12.09 -3.44 -4.78
N ASP A 68 11.89 -2.67 -5.85
CA ASP A 68 11.38 -3.12 -7.16
C ASP A 68 10.07 -3.93 -7.06
N CYS A 69 9.23 -3.59 -6.09
CA CYS A 69 7.99 -4.31 -5.82
C CYS A 69 6.92 -3.46 -5.13
N TRP A 70 5.72 -4.03 -5.08
CA TRP A 70 4.65 -3.65 -4.19
C TRP A 70 4.30 -4.80 -3.24
N ILE A 71 3.89 -4.49 -2.02
CA ILE A 71 3.47 -5.51 -1.04
C ILE A 71 1.97 -5.70 -1.15
N VAL A 72 1.56 -6.94 -1.37
CA VAL A 72 0.16 -7.37 -1.34
C VAL A 72 -0.04 -8.22 -0.09
N PHE A 73 -1.14 -8.00 0.60
CA PHE A 73 -1.56 -8.85 1.69
C PHE A 73 -2.67 -9.78 1.24
N ASP A 74 -2.58 -11.02 1.67
CA ASP A 74 -3.60 -12.05 1.45
C ASP A 74 -3.60 -13.01 2.64
N ASP A 75 -4.75 -13.63 2.91
CA ASP A 75 -4.91 -14.53 4.07
C ASP A 75 -4.04 -15.81 3.98
N ASP A 76 -3.59 -16.19 2.78
CA ASP A 76 -2.81 -17.40 2.55
C ASP A 76 -1.32 -17.22 2.89
N THR A 77 -0.71 -16.14 2.39
CA THR A 77 0.73 -15.87 2.51
C THR A 77 1.05 -14.74 3.46
N TRP A 78 0.03 -14.06 3.99
CA TRP A 78 0.09 -12.83 4.76
C TRP A 78 0.66 -11.65 3.98
N LYS A 79 1.89 -11.74 3.46
CA LYS A 79 2.56 -10.65 2.76
C LYS A 79 3.38 -11.20 1.59
N THR A 80 3.01 -10.80 0.37
CA THR A 80 3.71 -11.17 -0.86
C THR A 80 4.29 -9.94 -1.55
N ALA A 81 5.59 -9.99 -1.88
CA ALA A 81 6.21 -9.00 -2.75
C ALA A 81 5.88 -9.30 -4.23
N VAL A 82 5.23 -8.36 -4.89
CA VAL A 82 4.83 -8.44 -6.29
C VAL A 82 5.65 -7.44 -7.10
N ALA A 83 6.31 -7.89 -8.17
CA ALA A 83 7.07 -6.99 -9.04
C ALA A 83 6.19 -5.86 -9.59
N LEU A 84 6.74 -4.65 -9.72
CA LEU A 84 5.97 -3.47 -10.12
C LEU A 84 5.17 -3.62 -11.42
N PRO A 85 5.71 -4.22 -12.50
CA PRO A 85 4.94 -4.41 -13.73
C PRO A 85 3.71 -5.29 -13.51
N ILE A 86 3.86 -6.36 -12.71
CA ILE A 86 2.77 -7.28 -12.39
C ILE A 86 1.73 -6.57 -11.53
N TRP A 87 2.16 -5.78 -10.54
CA TRP A 87 1.24 -5.01 -9.71
C TRP A 87 0.46 -3.97 -10.53
N GLN A 88 1.12 -3.27 -11.45
CA GLN A 88 0.46 -2.31 -12.34
C GLN A 88 -0.60 -2.98 -13.22
N GLU A 89 -0.31 -4.14 -13.81
CA GLU A 89 -1.28 -4.92 -14.57
C GLU A 89 -2.48 -5.33 -13.70
N ARG A 90 -2.22 -5.80 -12.47
CA ARG A 90 -3.29 -6.14 -11.50
C ARG A 90 -4.15 -4.93 -11.16
N PHE A 91 -3.54 -3.78 -10.90
CA PHE A 91 -4.26 -2.55 -10.56
C PHE A 91 -5.10 -2.02 -11.74
N GLN A 92 -4.62 -2.16 -12.98
CA GLN A 92 -5.37 -1.78 -14.18
C GLN A 92 -6.57 -2.71 -14.46
N ALA A 93 -6.52 -3.96 -13.97
CA ALA A 93 -7.59 -4.92 -14.14
C ALA A 93 -8.76 -4.72 -13.16
N VAL A 94 -8.58 -3.92 -12.10
CA VAL A 94 -9.63 -3.60 -11.12
C VAL A 94 -10.19 -2.20 -11.38
N ASP A 95 -11.43 -1.94 -10.94
CA ASP A 95 -11.99 -0.59 -10.96
C ASP A 95 -11.40 0.25 -9.81
N PRO A 96 -10.57 1.28 -10.09
CA PRO A 96 -9.93 2.08 -9.05
C PRO A 96 -10.94 2.84 -8.19
N HIS A 97 -12.13 3.13 -8.71
CA HIS A 97 -13.18 3.86 -7.99
C HIS A 97 -13.76 3.05 -6.83
N ARG A 98 -13.59 1.72 -6.83
CA ARG A 98 -13.98 0.86 -5.70
C ARG A 98 -13.29 1.28 -4.39
N TYR A 99 -12.10 1.87 -4.49
CA TYR A 99 -11.30 2.25 -3.33
C TYR A 99 -11.64 3.64 -2.78
N LEU A 100 -12.46 4.43 -3.50
CA LEU A 100 -12.93 5.73 -3.04
C LEU A 100 -13.71 5.68 -1.72
N LYS A 101 -14.36 4.54 -1.43
CA LYS A 101 -15.08 4.31 -0.17
C LYS A 101 -14.19 4.42 1.08
N TYR A 102 -12.88 4.23 0.93
CA TYR A 102 -11.91 4.32 2.03
C TYR A 102 -11.42 5.75 2.28
N TYR A 103 -11.72 6.67 1.37
CA TYR A 103 -11.37 8.07 1.52
C TYR A 103 -12.55 8.90 2.02
N GLN A 104 -12.26 9.82 2.93
CA GLN A 104 -13.23 10.86 3.30
C GLN A 104 -13.23 11.93 2.20
N GLN A 105 -14.43 12.27 1.72
CA GLN A 105 -14.65 13.41 0.82
C GLN A 105 -14.70 14.72 1.59
#